data_AF-A0AAU8YBR0-F1
#
_entry.id   AF-A0AAU8YBR0-F1
#
_cell.length_a   1.000
_cell.length_b   1.000
_cell.length_c   1.000
_cell.angle_alpha   90.00
_cell.angle_beta   90.00
_cell.angle_gamma   90.00
#
_symmetry.space_group_name_H-M   'P 1'
#
loop_
_entity.id
_entity.type
_entity.pdbx_description
1 polymer ?
#
loop_
_entity_poly.entity_id
_entity_poly.type
_entity_poly.pdbx_seq_one_letter_code
_entity_poly.pdbx_strand_id
1 'polypeptide(L)'
;MSLHDMPDGMKSEFLAAFRAEFGFGEMTATANDDAAAMLKAAAWAWQASREAAQDSAISPEVAALMQRIDDEERGQALLAEAFVRESGRASISALQRHFKIAYGAACRLMDRLVADGVVSAIDSEGRRKVLPKVSP
;
A
#
# COMPACT_ATOMS: atom_id res chain seq x y z
N MET A 1 23.18 23.70 0.87
CA MET A 1 23.61 22.68 -0.12
C MET A 1 23.35 23.26 -1.50
N SER A 2 24.34 23.32 -2.39
CA SER A 2 24.17 23.94 -3.72
C SER A 2 23.43 22.98 -4.65
N LEU A 3 22.77 23.46 -5.71
CA LEU A 3 22.16 22.57 -6.74
C LEU A 3 23.20 21.58 -7.30
N HIS A 4 24.49 21.94 -7.26
CA HIS A 4 25.59 21.05 -7.61
C HIS A 4 25.76 19.84 -6.68
N ASP A 5 25.37 19.94 -5.41
CA ASP A 5 25.54 18.89 -4.39
C ASP A 5 24.39 17.87 -4.33
N MET A 6 23.31 18.05 -5.10
CA MET A 6 22.19 17.08 -5.14
C MET A 6 22.58 15.82 -5.94
N PRO A 7 21.95 14.66 -5.68
CA PRO A 7 22.00 13.52 -6.59
C PRO A 7 21.18 13.80 -7.86
N ASP A 8 21.64 13.30 -9.02
CA ASP A 8 21.12 13.69 -10.34
C ASP A 8 19.62 13.40 -10.54
N GLY A 9 19.11 12.30 -9.96
CA GLY A 9 17.67 12.01 -9.98
C GLY A 9 16.83 13.09 -9.30
N MET A 10 17.31 13.61 -8.17
CA MET A 10 16.62 14.64 -7.39
C MET A 10 16.67 16.01 -8.07
N LYS A 11 17.79 16.33 -8.74
CA LYS A 11 17.88 17.55 -9.56
C LYS A 11 16.90 17.51 -10.72
N SER A 12 16.73 16.35 -11.35
CA SER A 12 15.87 16.21 -12.53
C SER A 12 14.38 16.44 -12.20
N GLU A 13 13.89 15.89 -11.09
CA GLU A 13 12.52 16.11 -10.63
C GLU A 13 12.28 17.56 -10.23
N PHE A 14 13.24 18.18 -9.52
CA PHE A 14 13.15 19.58 -9.13
C PHE A 14 13.09 20.50 -10.36
N LEU A 15 13.98 20.31 -11.35
CA LEU A 15 13.99 21.11 -12.57
C LEU A 15 12.74 20.90 -13.43
N ALA A 16 12.18 19.69 -13.44
CA ALA A 16 10.92 19.42 -14.13
C ALA A 16 9.74 20.14 -13.48
N ALA A 17 9.62 20.07 -12.15
CA ALA A 17 8.59 20.77 -11.38
C ALA A 17 8.73 22.30 -11.48
N PHE A 18 9.96 22.81 -11.36
CA PHE A 18 10.25 24.24 -11.44
C PHE A 18 9.95 24.82 -12.84
N ARG A 19 10.28 24.07 -13.90
CA ARG A 19 9.97 24.47 -15.28
C ARG A 19 8.46 24.44 -15.56
N ALA A 20 7.74 23.47 -15.00
CA ALA A 20 6.29 23.38 -15.16
C ALA A 20 5.56 24.57 -14.50
N GLU A 21 6.02 25.00 -13.33
CA GLU A 21 5.38 26.07 -12.56
C GLU A 21 5.76 27.47 -13.06
N PHE A 22 7.04 27.69 -13.40
CA PHE A 22 7.55 29.03 -13.71
C PHE A 22 7.88 29.24 -15.20
N GLY A 23 7.80 28.20 -16.04
CA GLY A 23 7.96 28.30 -17.50
C GLY A 23 9.38 28.65 -18.01
N PHE A 24 10.36 28.86 -17.13
CA PHE A 24 11.75 29.14 -17.50
C PHE A 24 12.68 27.98 -17.13
N GLY A 25 13.38 27.45 -18.14
CA GLY A 25 14.28 26.30 -17.97
C GLY A 25 15.21 26.02 -19.16
N GLU A 26 15.23 26.90 -20.15
CA GLU A 26 16.25 26.86 -21.21
C GLU A 26 16.79 28.28 -21.42
N MET A 27 17.46 28.81 -20.39
CA MET A 27 18.44 29.87 -20.60
C MET A 27 19.70 29.48 -19.85
N THR A 28 20.76 29.35 -20.64
CA THR A 28 22.15 29.23 -20.23
C THR A 28 22.42 30.01 -18.96
N ALA A 29 22.92 29.31 -17.94
CA ALA A 29 23.32 29.86 -16.66
C ALA A 29 24.47 30.88 -16.83
N THR A 30 24.15 32.12 -17.19
CA THR A 30 25.05 33.27 -17.20
C THR A 30 24.11 34.47 -17.31
N ALA A 31 23.82 35.29 -16.30
CA ALA A 31 24.80 36.17 -15.67
C ALA A 31 24.26 36.95 -14.43
N ASN A 32 23.34 36.42 -13.60
CA ASN A 32 22.83 37.20 -12.45
C ASN A 32 22.71 36.39 -11.15
N ASP A 33 23.44 36.81 -10.12
CA ASP A 33 23.54 36.12 -8.81
C ASP A 33 22.19 35.96 -8.12
N ASP A 34 21.26 36.89 -8.34
CA ASP A 34 19.91 36.87 -7.78
C ASP A 34 19.07 35.69 -8.28
N ALA A 35 19.23 35.29 -9.54
CA ALA A 35 18.51 34.15 -10.12
C ALA A 35 18.97 32.82 -9.51
N ALA A 36 20.28 32.70 -9.23
CA ALA A 36 20.84 31.54 -8.55
C ALA A 36 20.38 31.45 -7.09
N ALA A 37 20.20 32.60 -6.41
CA ALA A 37 19.65 32.65 -5.06
C ALA A 37 18.18 32.23 -5.01
N MET A 38 17.36 32.69 -5.97
CA MET A 38 15.94 32.32 -6.05
C MET A 38 15.72 30.82 -6.30
N LEU A 39 16.51 30.22 -7.19
CA LEU A 39 16.47 28.77 -7.42
C LEU A 39 16.83 27.96 -6.17
N LYS A 40 17.81 28.41 -5.39
CA LYS A 40 18.19 27.76 -4.12
C LYS A 40 17.08 27.86 -3.07
N ALA A 41 16.43 29.02 -2.97
CA ALA A 41 15.30 29.21 -2.05
C ALA A 41 14.10 28.33 -2.43
N ALA A 42 13.79 28.22 -3.73
CA ALA A 42 12.73 27.36 -4.23
C ALA A 42 13.01 25.87 -3.99
N ALA A 43 14.25 25.42 -4.19
CA ALA A 43 14.67 24.05 -3.89
C ALA A 43 14.53 23.72 -2.40
N TRP A 44 14.95 24.64 -1.51
CA TRP A 44 14.80 24.49 -0.07
C TRP A 44 13.33 24.41 0.35
N ALA A 45 12.47 25.29 -0.18
CA ALA A 45 11.05 25.29 0.15
C ALA A 45 10.33 24.02 -0.33
N TRP A 46 10.66 23.52 -1.52
CA TRP A 46 10.13 22.27 -2.05
C TRP A 46 10.58 21.06 -1.21
N GLN A 47 11.84 21.02 -0.79
CA GLN A 47 12.38 19.94 0.03
C GLN A 47 11.81 19.96 1.45
N ALA A 48 11.72 21.12 2.09
CA ALA A 48 11.08 21.27 3.40
C ALA A 48 9.60 20.86 3.38
N SER A 49 8.89 21.13 2.28
CA SER A 49 7.51 20.66 2.08
C SER A 49 7.42 19.14 1.95
N ARG A 50 8.40 18.48 1.31
CA ARG A 50 8.45 17.02 1.21
C ARG A 50 8.85 16.33 2.50
N GLU A 51 9.73 16.93 3.29
CA GLU A 51 10.06 16.44 4.63
C GLU A 51 8.84 16.52 5.54
N ALA A 52 8.08 17.63 5.51
CA ALA A 52 6.81 17.75 6.23
C ALA A 52 5.72 16.76 5.73
N ALA A 53 5.71 16.43 4.43
CA ALA A 53 4.80 15.44 3.87
C ALA A 53 5.22 13.99 4.21
N GLN A 54 6.51 13.70 4.33
CA GLN A 54 7.01 12.40 4.81
C GLN A 54 6.70 12.16 6.29
N ASP A 55 6.72 13.22 7.10
CA ASP A 55 6.27 13.18 8.51
C ASP A 55 4.76 13.01 8.66
N SER A 56 3.99 13.11 7.58
CA SER A 56 2.56 12.73 7.55
C SER A 56 2.34 11.21 7.44
N ALA A 57 3.40 10.41 7.61
CA ALA A 57 3.29 8.98 7.81
C ALA A 57 2.35 8.68 8.98
N ILE A 58 1.46 7.71 8.78
CA ILE A 58 0.51 7.19 9.77
C ILE A 58 1.17 7.16 11.15
N SER A 59 0.56 7.83 12.14
CA SER A 59 1.09 7.87 13.52
C SER A 59 1.50 6.47 13.99
N PRO A 60 2.63 6.31 14.71
CA PRO A 60 3.08 5.00 15.19
C PRO A 60 1.99 4.24 15.97
N GLU A 61 1.07 4.94 16.64
CA GLU A 61 -0.09 4.33 17.30
C GLU A 61 -1.08 3.72 16.30
N VAL A 62 -1.40 4.44 15.23
CA VAL A 62 -2.31 3.96 14.17
C VAL A 62 -1.66 2.82 13.38
N ALA A 63 -0.35 2.91 13.11
CA ALA A 63 0.40 1.83 12.48
C ALA A 63 0.37 0.55 13.34
N ALA A 64 0.57 0.67 14.64
CA ALA A 64 0.47 -0.45 15.57
C ALA A 64 -0.95 -1.04 15.64
N LEU A 65 -1.99 -0.20 15.59
CA LEU A 65 -3.38 -0.66 15.53
C LEU A 65 -3.66 -1.45 14.24
N MET A 66 -3.23 -0.95 13.09
CA MET A 66 -3.38 -1.65 11.81
C MET A 66 -2.67 -3.01 11.81
N GLN A 67 -1.45 -3.07 12.37
CA GLN A 67 -0.71 -4.32 12.48
C GLN A 67 -1.45 -5.35 13.35
N ARG A 68 -2.07 -4.92 14.47
CA ARG A 68 -2.86 -5.81 15.33
C ARG A 68 -4.11 -6.35 14.61
N ILE A 69 -4.77 -5.52 13.82
CA ILE A 69 -5.93 -5.94 13.01
C ILE A 69 -5.48 -6.99 11.98
N ASP A 70 -4.38 -6.74 11.27
CA ASP A 70 -3.83 -7.69 10.31
C ASP A 70 -3.47 -9.04 10.97
N ASP A 71 -2.85 -9.02 12.15
CA ASP A 71 -2.51 -10.24 12.89
C ASP A 71 -3.76 -11.01 13.34
N GLU A 72 -4.81 -10.30 13.77
CA GLU A 72 -6.10 -10.92 14.11
C GLU A 72 -6.77 -11.54 12.88
N GLU A 73 -6.80 -10.83 11.74
CA GLU A 73 -7.36 -11.34 10.48
C GLU A 73 -6.58 -12.57 9.97
N ARG A 74 -5.24 -12.58 10.11
CA ARG A 74 -4.41 -13.77 9.82
C ARG A 74 -4.74 -14.95 10.72
N GLY A 75 -4.90 -14.70 12.02
CA GLY A 75 -5.31 -15.73 12.99
C GLY A 75 -6.67 -16.34 12.65
N GLN A 76 -7.64 -15.50 12.28
CA GLN A 76 -8.96 -15.96 11.84
C GLN A 76 -8.88 -16.78 10.55
N ALA A 77 -8.05 -16.38 9.58
CA ALA A 77 -7.88 -17.12 8.32
C ALA A 77 -7.30 -18.53 8.53
N LEU A 78 -6.33 -18.68 9.43
CA LEU A 78 -5.77 -19.98 9.84
C LEU A 78 -6.83 -20.91 10.43
N LEU A 79 -7.65 -20.39 11.34
CA LEU A 79 -8.75 -21.16 11.93
C LEU A 79 -9.81 -21.54 10.88
N ALA A 80 -10.10 -20.63 9.95
CA ALA A 80 -11.03 -20.87 8.86
C ALA A 80 -10.53 -21.94 7.90
N GLU A 81 -9.24 -21.95 7.57
CA GLU A 81 -8.63 -23.00 6.77
C GLU A 81 -8.82 -24.37 7.44
N ALA A 82 -8.50 -24.47 8.73
CA ALA A 82 -8.67 -25.72 9.47
C ALA A 82 -10.12 -26.21 9.42
N PHE A 83 -11.08 -25.33 9.73
CA PHE A 83 -12.51 -25.65 9.67
C PHE A 83 -12.97 -26.07 8.26
N VAL A 84 -12.55 -25.36 7.23
CA VAL A 84 -12.96 -25.65 5.84
C VAL A 84 -12.37 -26.98 5.38
N ARG A 85 -11.13 -27.29 5.75
CA ARG A 85 -10.50 -28.59 5.44
C ARG A 85 -11.14 -29.75 6.19
N GLU A 86 -11.49 -29.57 7.46
CA GLU A 86 -12.14 -30.60 8.26
C GLU A 86 -13.58 -30.85 7.81
N SER A 87 -14.36 -29.79 7.61
CA SER A 87 -15.77 -29.90 7.26
C SER A 87 -16.02 -30.19 5.77
N GLY A 88 -15.07 -29.84 4.90
CA GLY A 88 -15.24 -29.84 3.44
C GLY A 88 -16.20 -28.75 2.94
N ARG A 89 -16.61 -27.79 3.79
CA ARG A 89 -17.66 -26.80 3.48
C ARG A 89 -17.07 -25.42 3.22
N ALA A 90 -16.91 -25.06 1.94
CA ALA A 90 -16.43 -23.74 1.52
C ALA A 90 -17.58 -22.77 1.14
N SER A 91 -18.39 -22.35 2.12
CA SER A 91 -19.45 -21.35 1.88
C SER A 91 -19.46 -20.22 2.91
N ILE A 92 -19.87 -19.02 2.48
CA ILE A 92 -19.97 -17.83 3.34
C ILE A 92 -20.87 -18.11 4.55
N SER A 93 -22.03 -18.73 4.34
CA SER A 93 -22.97 -19.06 5.41
C SER A 93 -22.46 -20.12 6.39
N ALA A 94 -21.49 -20.96 6.00
CA ALA A 94 -20.83 -21.88 6.92
C ALA A 94 -19.89 -21.11 7.86
N LEU A 95 -19.07 -20.20 7.30
CA LEU A 95 -18.16 -19.35 8.06
C LEU A 95 -18.93 -18.44 9.04
N GLN A 96 -20.01 -17.81 8.59
CA GLN A 96 -20.85 -16.96 9.46
C GLN A 96 -21.36 -17.70 10.69
N ARG A 97 -21.85 -18.93 10.53
CA ARG A 97 -22.42 -19.70 11.64
C ARG A 97 -21.36 -20.27 12.58
N HIS A 98 -20.24 -20.75 12.01
CA HIS A 98 -19.18 -21.36 12.80
C HIS A 98 -18.41 -20.32 13.62
N PHE A 99 -18.02 -19.20 12.98
CA PHE A 99 -17.26 -18.13 13.63
C PHE A 99 -18.14 -17.05 14.26
N LYS A 100 -19.47 -17.10 14.06
CA LYS A 100 -20.44 -16.09 14.54
C LYS A 100 -20.10 -14.66 14.08
N ILE A 101 -19.69 -14.55 12.82
CA ILE A 101 -19.26 -13.29 12.19
C ILE A 101 -20.30 -12.76 11.20
N ALA A 102 -20.25 -11.46 10.96
CA ALA A 102 -21.07 -10.79 9.95
C ALA A 102 -20.71 -11.25 8.52
N TYR A 103 -21.63 -11.04 7.58
CA TYR A 103 -21.46 -11.43 6.16
C TYR A 103 -20.17 -10.86 5.55
N GLY A 104 -19.91 -9.56 5.71
CA GLY A 104 -18.72 -8.91 5.13
C GLY A 104 -17.39 -9.46 5.67
N ALA A 105 -17.33 -9.80 6.95
CA ALA A 105 -16.16 -10.46 7.55
C ALA A 105 -15.97 -11.87 6.96
N ALA A 106 -17.06 -12.63 6.81
CA ALA A 106 -17.01 -13.95 6.17
C ALA A 106 -16.60 -13.88 4.69
N CYS A 107 -16.97 -12.83 3.96
CA CYS A 107 -16.49 -12.58 2.60
C CYS A 107 -14.98 -12.35 2.56
N ARG A 108 -14.44 -11.44 3.38
CA ARG A 108 -13.00 -11.20 3.45
C ARG A 108 -12.22 -12.47 3.79
N LEU A 109 -12.73 -13.25 4.74
CA LEU A 109 -12.16 -14.52 5.13
C LEU A 109 -12.14 -15.54 3.97
N MET A 110 -13.25 -15.63 3.22
CA MET A 110 -13.33 -16.49 2.03
C MET A 110 -12.38 -16.05 0.93
N ASP A 111 -12.28 -14.74 0.66
CA ASP A 111 -11.36 -14.20 -0.34
C ASP A 111 -9.91 -14.52 0.03
N ARG A 112 -9.57 -14.46 1.33
CA ARG A 112 -8.27 -14.88 1.82
C ARG A 112 -8.00 -16.36 1.60
N LEU A 113 -8.96 -17.23 1.92
CA LEU A 113 -8.84 -18.67 1.67
C LEU A 113 -8.66 -19.01 0.18
N VAL A 114 -9.23 -18.20 -0.71
CA VAL A 114 -9.04 -18.36 -2.15
C VAL A 114 -7.65 -17.90 -2.57
N ALA A 115 -7.20 -16.75 -2.07
CA ALA A 115 -5.87 -16.24 -2.32
C ALA A 115 -4.76 -17.19 -1.83
N ASP A 116 -4.97 -17.82 -0.68
CA ASP A 116 -4.05 -18.79 -0.08
C ASP A 116 -4.14 -20.19 -0.73
N GLY A 117 -5.03 -20.38 -1.72
CA GLY A 117 -5.17 -21.65 -2.44
C GLY A 117 -5.82 -22.77 -1.61
N VAL A 118 -6.53 -22.44 -0.53
CA VAL A 118 -7.31 -23.38 0.28
C VAL A 118 -8.65 -23.68 -0.37
N VAL A 119 -9.24 -22.69 -1.03
CA VAL A 119 -10.56 -22.76 -1.66
C VAL A 119 -10.47 -22.35 -3.13
N SER A 120 -11.23 -23.00 -4.00
CA SER A 120 -11.29 -22.64 -5.42
C SER A 120 -11.95 -21.29 -5.65
N ALA A 121 -11.68 -20.71 -6.83
CA ALA A 121 -12.55 -19.68 -7.38
C ALA A 121 -14.01 -20.17 -7.47
N ILE A 122 -14.94 -19.21 -7.60
CA ILE A 122 -16.35 -19.50 -7.85
C ILE A 122 -16.47 -20.23 -9.20
N ASP A 123 -17.19 -21.35 -9.21
CA ASP A 123 -17.52 -22.07 -10.45
C ASP A 123 -18.76 -21.49 -11.15
N SER A 124 -19.12 -22.05 -12.31
CA SER A 124 -20.29 -21.62 -13.09
C SER A 124 -21.63 -21.78 -12.35
N GLU A 125 -21.68 -22.58 -11.29
CA GLU A 125 -22.87 -22.78 -10.45
C GLU A 125 -22.86 -21.89 -9.20
N GLY A 126 -21.86 -21.00 -9.05
CA GLY A 126 -21.73 -20.14 -7.87
C GLY A 126 -21.12 -20.85 -6.65
N ARG A 127 -20.58 -22.05 -6.81
CA ARG A 127 -20.04 -22.87 -5.73
C ARG A 127 -18.52 -22.77 -5.65
N ARG A 128 -17.98 -23.10 -4.48
CA ARG A 128 -16.54 -23.17 -4.22
C ARG A 128 -16.20 -24.55 -3.67
N LYS A 129 -15.01 -25.05 -4.00
CA LYS A 129 -14.52 -26.36 -3.56
C LYS A 129 -13.28 -26.18 -2.69
N VAL A 130 -13.11 -27.05 -1.70
CA VAL A 130 -11.89 -27.09 -0.89
C VAL A 130 -10.79 -27.77 -1.69
N LEU A 131 -9.65 -27.12 -1.82
CA LEU A 131 -8.50 -27.63 -2.54
C LEU A 131 -7.65 -28.50 -1.60
N PRO A 132 -7.13 -29.65 -2.09
CA PRO A 132 -6.25 -30.50 -1.30
C PRO A 132 -4.99 -29.73 -0.92
N LYS A 133 -4.42 -30.05 0.25
CA LYS A 133 -3.13 -29.48 0.65
C LYS A 133 -2.08 -30.02 -0.33
N VAL A 134 -1.59 -29.17 -1.22
CA VAL A 134 -0.48 -29.52 -2.10
C VAL A 134 0.75 -29.65 -1.19
N SER A 135 1.22 -30.88 -0.97
CA SER A 135 2.55 -31.05 -0.38
C SER A 135 3.59 -30.64 -1.42
N PRO A 136 4.64 -29.89 -1.03
CA PRO A 136 5.74 -29.56 -1.94
C PRO A 136 6.45 -30.80 -2.46
#